data_AF-A0A8S9PTX9-F1
#
_entry.id   AF-A0A8S9PTX9-F1
#
_cell.length_a   1.000
_cell.length_b   1.000
_cell.length_c   1.000
_cell.angle_alpha   90.00
_cell.angle_beta   90.00
_cell.angle_gamma   90.00
#
_symmetry.space_group_name_H-M   'P 1'
#
loop_
_entity.id
_entity.type
_entity.pdbx_description
1 polymer ?
#
loop_
_entity_poly.entity_id
_entity_poly.type
_entity_poly.pdbx_seq_one_letter_code
_entity_poly.pdbx_strand_id
1 'polypeptide(L)'
;RSQNNSERLILKIGLLFIFTECLPLIWLSLVTLCAGRTLYQLPGKGVKDDTKQPIQTSRPFNIAHRGSNGEIPEETKAAYLRAIEEGTDFIETDILSSKDGVLICFHDVILDLTTDVASRREFADRNRTYDVQGFKITGFFTFDFTLKELKTLRTKQRYAFRDQQYNGKYPIITFEEFLAIARDAPRVVGIYPEIKNPVLMNQHVKWPGGKRFEDKVVETLKKHGYGGAYLSKQWLNKPLFIQSFAPSSLVYISNLTDSPKVLLIDDVTMPTQDTNQVHLLTLFLFLYPSAITSSPFFLSKPNQTYAEITSDTYFTYIKEYVVGIGPWKDTIVPVTNNYMLTPTDLVKRAHAHNLQVHPYTYRNENQFLHFNFSQDPYMEYEYWIKEIGVDGLFTDFTGSLHNYQEWASPLPDTSSKSTRQLLSHIASLVRPYAKA
;
A
#
# COMPACT_ATOMS: atom_id res chain seq x y z
N ARG A 1 30.57 33.15 -62.52
CA ARG A 1 29.66 34.15 -61.91
C ARG A 1 28.16 33.78 -62.01
N SER A 2 27.78 32.60 -62.52
CA SER A 2 26.39 32.13 -62.59
C SER A 2 26.02 31.01 -61.60
N GLN A 3 26.99 30.45 -60.85
CA GLN A 3 26.75 29.36 -59.89
C GLN A 3 26.43 29.85 -58.45
N ASN A 4 26.79 31.10 -58.10
CA ASN A 4 26.56 31.66 -56.75
C ASN A 4 25.18 32.32 -56.54
N ASN A 5 24.36 32.46 -57.59
CA ASN A 5 23.04 33.09 -57.48
C ASN A 5 21.93 32.08 -57.18
N SER A 6 22.08 30.82 -57.60
CA SER A 6 21.13 29.74 -57.35
C SER A 6 21.14 29.28 -55.89
N GLU A 7 22.32 29.15 -55.28
CA GLU A 7 22.44 28.77 -53.86
C GLU A 7 21.92 29.85 -52.91
N ARG A 8 22.14 31.14 -53.25
CA ARG A 8 21.56 32.26 -52.47
C ARG A 8 20.04 32.36 -52.59
N LEU A 9 19.46 31.92 -53.71
CA LEU A 9 18.01 31.90 -53.90
C LEU A 9 17.38 30.73 -53.11
N ILE A 10 18.02 29.56 -53.10
CA ILE A 10 17.57 28.39 -52.33
C ILE A 10 17.66 28.67 -50.81
N LEU A 11 18.73 29.31 -50.33
CA LEU A 11 18.82 29.73 -48.92
C LEU A 11 17.79 30.81 -48.55
N LYS A 12 17.47 31.74 -49.45
CA LYS A 12 16.44 32.76 -49.21
C LYS A 12 15.03 32.16 -49.20
N ILE A 13 14.74 31.19 -50.06
CA ILE A 13 13.43 30.50 -50.08
C ILE A 13 13.30 29.57 -48.86
N GLY A 14 14.37 28.87 -48.47
CA GLY A 14 14.40 28.03 -47.27
C GLY A 14 14.24 28.82 -45.97
N LEU A 15 14.89 29.98 -45.83
CA LEU A 15 14.67 30.84 -44.65
C LEU A 15 13.27 31.46 -44.63
N LEU A 16 12.69 31.80 -45.79
CA LEU A 16 11.34 32.36 -45.86
C LEU A 16 10.29 31.32 -45.43
N PHE A 17 10.46 30.05 -45.81
CA PHE A 17 9.56 28.95 -45.44
C PHE A 17 9.58 28.66 -43.92
N ILE A 18 10.75 28.74 -43.28
CA ILE A 18 10.89 28.58 -41.83
C ILE A 18 10.21 29.74 -41.08
N PHE A 19 10.25 30.96 -41.62
CA PHE A 19 9.68 32.13 -40.97
C PHE A 19 8.16 32.30 -41.16
N THR A 20 7.56 31.79 -42.24
CA THR A 20 6.12 31.95 -42.49
C THR A 20 5.26 30.78 -42.00
N GLU A 21 5.78 29.56 -41.95
CA GLU A 21 5.00 28.35 -41.60
C GLU A 21 5.32 27.78 -40.19
N CYS A 22 6.52 28.03 -39.63
CA CYS A 22 6.90 27.43 -38.33
C CYS A 22 6.73 28.37 -37.12
N LEU A 23 6.69 29.69 -37.31
CA LEU A 23 6.49 30.63 -36.20
C LEU A 23 5.10 30.56 -35.52
N PRO A 24 3.98 30.29 -36.24
CA PRO A 24 2.68 30.11 -35.59
C PRO A 24 2.63 28.85 -34.71
N LEU A 25 3.38 27.80 -35.06
CA LEU A 25 3.42 26.53 -34.34
C LEU A 25 4.29 26.60 -33.07
N ILE A 26 5.33 27.43 -33.07
CA ILE A 26 6.18 27.68 -31.89
C ILE A 26 5.48 28.60 -30.88
N TRP A 27 4.63 29.54 -31.35
CA TRP A 27 3.79 30.34 -30.47
C TRP A 27 2.59 29.57 -29.89
N LEU A 28 2.01 28.61 -30.64
CA LEU A 28 0.96 27.74 -30.10
C LEU A 28 1.47 26.79 -29.01
N SER A 29 2.74 26.37 -29.06
CA SER A 29 3.35 25.51 -28.02
C SER A 29 3.78 26.30 -26.78
N LEU A 30 4.13 27.58 -26.91
CA LEU A 30 4.46 28.44 -25.77
C LEU A 30 3.23 29.00 -25.04
N VAL A 31 2.10 29.20 -25.73
CA VAL A 31 0.84 29.63 -25.09
C VAL A 31 0.08 28.45 -24.44
N THR A 32 0.32 27.20 -24.87
CA THR A 32 -0.22 26.01 -24.20
C THR A 32 0.60 25.55 -22.98
N LEU A 33 1.82 26.05 -22.78
CA LEU A 33 2.61 25.78 -21.57
C LEU A 33 2.39 26.75 -20.40
N CYS A 34 1.61 27.81 -20.58
CA CYS A 34 1.30 28.79 -19.52
C CYS A 34 -0.17 28.84 -19.07
N ALA A 35 -1.05 27.98 -19.61
CA ALA A 35 -2.41 27.83 -19.13
C ALA A 35 -2.60 26.46 -18.46
N GLY A 36 -2.56 26.43 -17.13
CA GLY A 36 -3.03 25.29 -16.34
C GLY A 36 -2.03 24.65 -15.39
N ARG A 37 -1.33 25.42 -14.55
CA ARG A 37 -1.03 24.89 -13.21
C ARG A 37 -2.35 24.87 -12.46
N THR A 38 -3.00 23.71 -12.44
CA THR A 38 -4.17 23.48 -11.57
C THR A 38 -3.67 23.59 -10.13
N LEU A 39 -3.83 24.77 -9.54
CA LEU A 39 -3.86 24.92 -8.09
C LEU A 39 -4.98 24.00 -7.62
N TYR A 40 -4.63 22.89 -6.98
CA TYR A 40 -5.60 22.00 -6.36
C TYR A 40 -6.44 22.83 -5.37
N GLN A 41 -7.68 23.14 -5.75
CA GLN A 41 -8.70 23.55 -4.79
C GLN A 41 -8.95 22.34 -3.89
N LEU A 42 -8.81 22.54 -2.58
CA LEU A 42 -9.26 21.59 -1.57
C LEU A 42 -10.75 21.33 -1.82
N PRO A 43 -11.21 20.06 -1.94
CA PRO A 43 -12.64 19.79 -2.05
C PRO A 43 -13.36 20.33 -0.82
N GLY A 44 -14.25 21.28 -1.07
CA GLY A 44 -15.22 21.78 -0.12
C GLY A 44 -16.17 20.67 0.33
N LYS A 45 -16.73 20.88 1.51
CA LYS A 45 -17.71 20.06 2.22
C LYS A 45 -18.66 19.24 1.32
N GLY A 46 -18.55 17.91 1.45
CA GLY A 46 -19.68 16.99 1.62
C GLY A 46 -20.70 16.92 0.48
N VAL A 47 -20.40 16.12 -0.54
CA VAL A 47 -21.43 15.49 -1.38
C VAL A 47 -21.84 14.19 -0.69
N LYS A 48 -23.14 14.03 -0.39
CA LYS A 48 -23.73 12.73 -0.04
C LYS A 48 -23.64 11.85 -1.29
N ASP A 49 -22.88 10.77 -1.22
CA ASP A 49 -22.45 10.06 -2.43
C ASP A 49 -23.09 8.67 -2.56
N ASP A 50 -24.33 8.66 -3.05
CA ASP A 50 -24.98 7.46 -3.58
C ASP A 50 -24.61 7.26 -5.08
N THR A 51 -23.53 7.90 -5.57
CA THR A 51 -23.17 7.95 -7.01
C THR A 51 -21.78 7.46 -7.36
N LYS A 52 -20.90 7.14 -6.39
CA LYS A 52 -19.58 6.56 -6.68
C LYS A 52 -19.72 5.19 -7.32
N GLN A 53 -18.88 4.96 -8.32
CA GLN A 53 -18.65 3.60 -8.82
C GLN A 53 -18.22 2.70 -7.65
N PRO A 54 -18.88 1.55 -7.44
CA PRO A 54 -18.54 0.64 -6.36
C PRO A 54 -17.16 0.02 -6.59
N ILE A 55 -16.57 -0.51 -5.51
CA ILE A 55 -15.34 -1.31 -5.62
C ILE A 55 -15.64 -2.62 -6.37
N GLN A 56 -14.70 -3.08 -7.19
CA GLN A 56 -14.76 -4.40 -7.80
C GLN A 56 -14.32 -5.46 -6.78
N THR A 57 -15.05 -6.56 -6.68
CA THR A 57 -14.78 -7.69 -5.76
C THR A 57 -14.72 -9.06 -6.46
N SER A 58 -14.76 -9.10 -7.79
CA SER A 58 -14.82 -10.34 -8.60
C SER A 58 -13.47 -10.75 -9.21
N ARG A 59 -12.40 -10.03 -8.90
CA ARG A 59 -11.03 -10.34 -9.30
C ARG A 59 -10.09 -10.06 -8.11
N PRO A 60 -8.85 -10.57 -8.14
CA PRO A 60 -7.88 -10.24 -7.10
C PRO A 60 -7.70 -8.73 -6.94
N PHE A 61 -7.60 -8.26 -5.69
CA PHE A 61 -7.47 -6.85 -5.39
C PHE A 61 -6.11 -6.28 -5.81
N ASN A 62 -6.15 -5.09 -6.43
CA ASN A 62 -4.99 -4.23 -6.60
C ASN A 62 -4.85 -3.36 -5.35
N ILE A 63 -3.77 -3.56 -4.59
CA ILE A 63 -3.54 -2.89 -3.31
C ILE A 63 -2.29 -2.02 -3.42
N ALA A 64 -2.47 -0.71 -3.30
CA ALA A 64 -1.40 0.27 -3.40
C ALA A 64 -0.58 0.30 -2.12
N HIS A 65 0.47 -0.51 -2.07
CA HIS A 65 1.41 -0.58 -0.95
C HIS A 65 2.01 0.81 -0.72
N ARG A 66 1.62 1.51 0.36
CA ARG A 66 2.04 2.87 0.69
C ARG A 66 1.78 3.92 -0.40
N GLY A 67 0.78 3.67 -1.26
CA GLY A 67 0.50 4.45 -2.47
C GLY A 67 1.32 4.01 -3.70
N SER A 68 1.41 4.86 -4.73
CA SER A 68 2.24 4.59 -5.92
C SER A 68 3.71 4.90 -5.62
N ASN A 69 4.31 4.13 -4.70
CA ASN A 69 5.61 4.45 -4.13
C ASN A 69 6.82 4.10 -5.03
N GLY A 70 6.57 3.34 -6.10
CA GLY A 70 7.49 3.18 -7.21
C GLY A 70 7.87 4.50 -7.88
N GLU A 71 6.96 5.48 -7.84
CA GLU A 71 7.10 6.77 -8.53
C GLU A 71 7.26 7.96 -7.58
N ILE A 72 6.54 7.96 -6.46
CA ILE A 72 6.46 9.09 -5.51
C ILE A 72 6.88 8.62 -4.12
N PRO A 73 7.52 9.44 -3.26
CA PRO A 73 7.83 9.05 -1.89
C PRO A 73 6.63 8.44 -1.16
N GLU A 74 6.86 7.29 -0.55
CA GLU A 74 5.86 6.46 0.15
C GLU A 74 5.10 7.23 1.24
N GLU A 75 3.89 6.77 1.57
CA GLU A 75 3.09 7.30 2.69
C GLU A 75 2.73 8.79 2.55
N THR A 76 2.80 9.34 1.35
CA THR A 76 2.43 10.74 1.07
C THR A 76 1.07 10.87 0.42
N LYS A 77 0.40 12.01 0.66
CA LYS A 77 -0.84 12.34 -0.04
C LYS A 77 -0.71 12.23 -1.57
N ALA A 78 0.44 12.62 -2.12
CA ALA A 78 0.68 12.55 -3.56
C ALA A 78 0.76 11.10 -4.07
N ALA A 79 1.45 10.20 -3.36
CA ALA A 79 1.51 8.78 -3.72
C ALA A 79 0.12 8.13 -3.68
N TYR A 80 -0.72 8.48 -2.70
CA TYR A 80 -2.09 7.98 -2.60
C TYR A 80 -3.01 8.47 -3.72
N LEU A 81 -2.99 9.77 -4.00
CA LEU A 81 -3.77 10.34 -5.10
C LEU A 81 -3.38 9.72 -6.44
N ARG A 82 -2.07 9.49 -6.65
CA ARG A 82 -1.57 8.84 -7.85
C ARG A 82 -2.06 7.40 -7.97
N ALA A 83 -2.01 6.60 -6.89
CA ALA A 83 -2.51 5.23 -6.92
C ALA A 83 -4.03 5.14 -7.20
N ILE A 84 -4.81 6.10 -6.68
CA ILE A 84 -6.25 6.19 -6.94
C ILE A 84 -6.51 6.48 -8.42
N GLU A 85 -5.76 7.42 -9.01
CA GLU A 85 -5.80 7.76 -10.43
C GLU A 85 -5.41 6.57 -11.32
N GLU A 86 -4.42 5.79 -10.89
CA GLU A 86 -3.95 4.56 -11.57
C GLU A 86 -4.93 3.38 -11.51
N GLY A 87 -6.00 3.47 -10.72
CA GLY A 87 -7.03 2.43 -10.68
C GLY A 87 -6.90 1.42 -9.54
N THR A 88 -6.14 1.70 -8.48
CA THR A 88 -6.03 0.79 -7.31
C THR A 88 -7.38 0.52 -6.63
N ASP A 89 -7.64 -0.69 -6.16
CA ASP A 89 -8.87 -0.97 -5.40
C ASP A 89 -8.75 -0.48 -3.96
N PHE A 90 -7.57 -0.67 -3.37
CA PHE A 90 -7.24 -0.26 -2.01
C PHE A 90 -6.00 0.64 -1.97
N ILE A 91 -6.00 1.60 -1.06
CA ILE A 91 -4.76 2.28 -0.62
C ILE A 91 -4.35 1.71 0.75
N GLU A 92 -3.08 1.32 0.87
CA GLU A 92 -2.48 0.76 2.09
C GLU A 92 -1.70 1.83 2.84
N THR A 93 -1.68 1.77 4.17
CA THR A 93 -0.85 2.68 4.99
C THR A 93 -0.35 1.98 6.24
N ASP A 94 0.89 2.23 6.60
CA ASP A 94 1.46 1.86 7.89
C ASP A 94 1.11 2.90 8.96
N ILE A 95 0.45 2.48 10.05
CA ILE A 95 0.11 3.37 11.16
C ILE A 95 1.16 3.25 12.26
N LEU A 96 1.75 4.39 12.62
CA LEU A 96 2.52 4.60 13.85
C LEU A 96 1.93 5.78 14.64
N SER A 97 2.55 6.17 15.75
CA SER A 97 2.15 7.33 16.54
C SER A 97 3.30 8.32 16.77
N SER A 98 2.93 9.60 16.85
CA SER A 98 3.74 10.67 17.43
C SER A 98 3.77 10.57 18.96
N LYS A 99 4.70 11.30 19.58
CA LYS A 99 4.85 11.45 21.04
C LYS A 99 3.58 11.91 21.75
N ASP A 100 2.86 12.84 21.12
CA ASP A 100 1.60 13.42 21.61
C ASP A 100 0.36 12.57 21.25
N GLY A 101 0.56 11.32 20.82
CA GLY A 101 -0.50 10.33 20.67
C GLY A 101 -1.33 10.48 19.38
N VAL A 102 -0.83 11.21 18.38
CA VAL A 102 -1.50 11.34 17.09
C VAL A 102 -1.03 10.23 16.14
N LEU A 103 -2.00 9.55 15.53
CA LEU A 103 -1.74 8.51 14.54
C LEU A 103 -1.22 9.14 13.23
N ILE A 104 -0.11 8.61 12.74
CA ILE A 104 0.55 9.03 11.50
C ILE A 104 0.73 7.87 10.53
N CYS A 105 0.82 8.21 9.25
CA CYS A 105 1.08 7.29 8.15
C CYS A 105 2.59 7.24 7.90
N PHE A 106 3.26 6.16 8.30
CA PHE A 106 4.71 5.99 8.22
C PHE A 106 5.15 4.54 8.47
N HIS A 107 5.99 3.97 7.60
CA HIS A 107 6.40 2.56 7.67
C HIS A 107 7.43 2.24 8.77
N ASP A 108 8.56 2.94 8.77
CA ASP A 108 9.69 2.60 9.64
C ASP A 108 9.47 3.21 11.03
N VAL A 109 9.84 2.49 12.10
CA VAL A 109 9.79 3.07 13.46
C VAL A 109 10.75 4.24 13.65
N ILE A 110 11.74 4.36 12.75
CA ILE A 110 12.71 5.46 12.66
C ILE A 110 12.52 6.28 11.37
N LEU A 111 12.78 7.57 11.45
CA LEU A 111 12.51 8.56 10.39
C LEU A 111 13.67 8.70 9.37
N ASP A 112 14.83 8.11 9.65
CA ASP A 112 16.12 8.36 9.01
C ASP A 112 16.12 8.12 7.48
N LEU A 113 15.54 7.00 7.07
CA LEU A 113 15.66 6.49 5.71
C LEU A 113 14.81 7.27 4.71
N THR A 114 13.62 7.72 5.12
CA THR A 114 12.61 8.31 4.22
C THR A 114 12.26 9.76 4.56
N THR A 115 13.03 10.43 5.43
CA THR A 115 12.88 11.87 5.71
C THR A 115 14.21 12.64 5.71
N ASP A 116 14.13 13.97 5.84
CA ASP A 116 15.27 14.87 6.03
C ASP A 116 15.76 14.97 7.50
N VAL A 117 15.21 14.20 8.44
CA VAL A 117 15.44 14.33 9.90
C VAL A 117 16.93 14.36 10.27
N ALA A 118 17.75 13.49 9.67
CA ALA A 118 19.18 13.38 10.01
C ALA A 118 19.97 14.66 9.65
N SER A 119 19.43 15.51 8.78
CA SER A 119 20.03 16.81 8.41
C SER A 119 19.51 17.98 9.26
N ARG A 120 18.52 17.76 10.12
CA ARG A 120 17.88 18.78 10.96
C ARG A 120 18.67 18.97 12.26
N ARG A 121 19.46 20.04 12.34
CA ARG A 121 20.33 20.31 13.50
C ARG A 121 19.56 20.48 14.80
N GLU A 122 18.36 21.03 14.73
CA GLU A 122 17.44 21.21 15.86
C GLU A 122 16.97 19.89 16.48
N PHE A 123 17.16 18.75 15.78
CA PHE A 123 16.79 17.43 16.26
C PHE A 123 18.00 16.53 16.54
N ALA A 124 19.24 17.05 16.49
CA ALA A 124 20.44 16.23 16.64
C ALA A 124 20.50 15.43 17.95
N ASP A 125 19.87 15.92 19.03
CA ASP A 125 19.76 15.27 20.34
C ASP A 125 18.65 14.21 20.43
N ARG A 126 17.92 13.99 19.33
CA ARG A 126 16.79 13.04 19.23
C ARG A 126 17.19 11.70 18.62
N ASN A 127 18.45 11.51 18.25
CA ASN A 127 18.96 10.20 17.84
C ASN A 127 19.15 9.33 19.09
N ARG A 128 18.40 8.23 19.18
CA ARG A 128 18.31 7.38 20.38
C ARG A 128 18.39 5.92 20.01
N THR A 129 18.72 5.09 21.00
CA THR A 129 18.73 3.63 20.87
C THR A 129 17.58 3.02 21.67
N TYR A 130 16.72 2.25 21.01
CA TYR A 130 15.65 1.49 21.63
C TYR A 130 15.73 0.01 21.28
N ASP A 131 15.03 -0.82 22.05
CA ASP A 131 14.79 -2.22 21.72
C ASP A 131 13.55 -2.32 20.82
N VAL A 132 13.72 -2.87 19.62
CA VAL A 132 12.64 -3.10 18.66
C VAL A 132 12.68 -4.57 18.30
N GLN A 133 11.69 -5.33 18.77
CA GLN A 133 11.55 -6.76 18.48
C GLN A 133 12.82 -7.57 18.83
N GLY A 134 13.52 -7.21 19.92
CA GLY A 134 14.75 -7.88 20.35
C GLY A 134 16.04 -7.32 19.73
N PHE A 135 15.96 -6.36 18.82
CA PHE A 135 17.11 -5.72 18.20
C PHE A 135 17.32 -4.31 18.77
N LYS A 136 18.59 -3.95 19.00
CA LYS A 136 18.96 -2.56 19.34
C LYS A 136 18.99 -1.74 18.07
N ILE A 137 18.03 -0.83 17.92
CA ILE A 137 17.93 0.07 16.78
C ILE A 137 18.27 1.50 17.25
N THR A 138 19.18 2.15 16.52
CA THR A 138 19.57 3.55 16.76
C THR A 138 19.06 4.42 15.62
N GLY A 139 18.35 5.51 15.94
CA GLY A 139 17.80 6.45 14.96
C GLY A 139 16.84 7.46 15.57
N PHE A 140 16.07 8.12 14.71
CA PHE A 140 15.07 9.13 15.11
C PHE A 140 13.67 8.52 15.15
N PHE A 141 13.19 8.12 16.32
CA PHE A 141 11.95 7.35 16.46
C PHE A 141 10.69 8.22 16.34
N THR A 142 9.63 7.73 15.69
CA THR A 142 8.40 8.52 15.50
C THR A 142 7.77 8.99 16.81
N PHE A 143 7.78 8.15 17.85
CA PHE A 143 7.21 8.43 19.17
C PHE A 143 8.07 9.37 20.03
N ASP A 144 9.23 9.79 19.53
CA ASP A 144 9.99 10.87 20.15
C ASP A 144 9.46 12.24 19.68
N PHE A 145 8.91 12.36 18.48
CA PHE A 145 8.50 13.67 17.94
C PHE A 145 7.02 13.94 18.17
N THR A 146 6.67 15.17 18.52
CA THR A 146 5.28 15.65 18.46
C THR A 146 4.81 15.70 17.01
N LEU A 147 3.50 15.65 16.77
CA LEU A 147 2.96 15.81 15.43
C LEU A 147 3.43 17.12 14.78
N LYS A 148 3.49 18.20 15.56
CA LYS A 148 3.95 19.51 15.08
C LYS A 148 5.36 19.44 14.52
N GLU A 149 6.27 18.74 15.19
CA GLU A 149 7.65 18.53 14.72
C GLU A 149 7.68 17.62 13.48
N LEU A 150 6.96 16.48 13.51
CA LEU A 150 6.87 15.56 12.38
C LEU A 150 6.38 16.24 11.09
N LYS A 151 5.43 17.17 11.21
CA LYS A 151 4.91 17.96 10.08
C LYS A 151 5.93 18.91 9.45
N THR A 152 7.02 19.24 10.16
CA THR A 152 8.10 20.06 9.61
C THR A 152 9.05 19.26 8.71
N LEU A 153 9.14 17.95 8.91
CA LEU A 153 10.00 17.07 8.12
C LEU A 153 9.48 16.95 6.68
N ARG A 154 10.40 16.61 5.77
CA ARG A 154 10.09 16.34 4.37
C ARG A 154 10.48 14.94 3.99
N THR A 155 9.56 14.24 3.33
CA THR A 155 9.78 12.88 2.88
C THR A 155 10.71 12.86 1.67
N LYS A 156 11.41 11.73 1.52
CA LYS A 156 12.29 11.43 0.39
C LYS A 156 12.10 9.98 -0.03
N GLN A 157 12.43 9.71 -1.28
CA GLN A 157 12.40 8.40 -1.89
C GLN A 157 13.36 7.45 -1.19
N ARG A 158 12.87 6.25 -0.83
CA ARG A 158 13.61 5.20 -0.13
C ARG A 158 14.78 4.68 -0.96
N TYR A 159 14.54 4.49 -2.25
CA TYR A 159 15.49 3.84 -3.15
C TYR A 159 16.17 4.86 -4.05
N ALA A 160 17.50 4.90 -4.02
CA ALA A 160 18.29 5.88 -4.80
C ALA A 160 18.14 5.72 -6.33
N PHE A 161 17.77 4.53 -6.82
CA PHE A 161 17.54 4.26 -8.24
C PHE A 161 16.15 4.70 -8.73
N ARG A 162 15.19 4.98 -7.83
CA ARG A 162 13.88 5.53 -8.18
C ARG A 162 14.00 7.03 -8.43
N ASP A 163 12.95 7.61 -8.98
CA ASP A 163 12.91 9.04 -9.24
C ASP A 163 13.04 9.87 -7.95
N GLN A 164 14.10 10.68 -7.89
CA GLN A 164 14.41 11.53 -6.74
C GLN A 164 13.78 12.92 -6.83
N GLN A 165 13.10 13.28 -7.94
CA GLN A 165 12.60 14.63 -8.17
C GLN A 165 11.57 15.10 -7.14
N TYR A 166 10.96 14.18 -6.40
CA TYR A 166 9.94 14.45 -5.40
C TYR A 166 10.48 14.58 -3.97
N ASN A 167 11.77 14.35 -3.75
CA ASN A 167 12.40 14.52 -2.45
C ASN A 167 12.21 15.95 -1.93
N GLY A 168 11.89 16.09 -0.64
CA GLY A 168 11.75 17.41 -0.02
C GLY A 168 10.39 18.08 -0.25
N LYS A 169 9.50 17.51 -1.07
CA LYS A 169 8.24 18.18 -1.48
C LYS A 169 7.08 17.95 -0.51
N TYR A 170 6.99 16.77 0.10
CA TYR A 170 5.79 16.35 0.83
C TYR A 170 6.06 16.18 2.33
N PRO A 171 5.13 16.58 3.21
CA PRO A 171 5.19 16.30 4.64
C PRO A 171 4.67 14.90 4.96
N ILE A 172 4.98 14.41 6.17
CA ILE A 172 4.28 13.27 6.78
C ILE A 172 2.80 13.61 6.96
N ILE A 173 1.90 12.65 6.72
CA ILE A 173 0.45 12.82 6.91
C ILE A 173 -0.06 12.07 8.15
N THR A 174 -1.18 12.55 8.71
CA THR A 174 -1.88 11.86 9.79
C THR A 174 -2.78 10.78 9.22
N PHE A 175 -3.16 9.82 10.06
CA PHE A 175 -4.14 8.82 9.67
C PHE A 175 -5.49 9.46 9.28
N GLU A 176 -5.95 10.51 9.98
CA GLU A 176 -7.19 11.21 9.59
C GLU A 176 -7.08 11.89 8.21
N GLU A 177 -5.91 12.42 7.84
CA GLU A 177 -5.67 12.97 6.49
C GLU A 177 -5.69 11.86 5.43
N PHE A 178 -5.13 10.68 5.71
CA PHE A 178 -5.23 9.50 4.84
C PHE A 178 -6.69 9.07 4.65
N LEU A 179 -7.47 8.99 5.73
CA LEU A 179 -8.90 8.63 5.65
C LEU A 179 -9.71 9.65 4.85
N ALA A 180 -9.31 10.94 4.88
CA ALA A 180 -9.89 11.97 4.04
C ALA A 180 -9.59 11.74 2.55
N ILE A 181 -8.40 11.27 2.19
CA ILE A 181 -8.05 10.94 0.79
C ILE A 181 -8.99 9.88 0.22
N ALA A 182 -9.18 8.76 0.94
CA ALA A 182 -10.09 7.70 0.49
C ALA A 182 -11.55 8.19 0.41
N ARG A 183 -12.00 8.97 1.40
CA ARG A 183 -13.35 9.56 1.41
C ARG A 183 -13.58 10.48 0.22
N ASP A 184 -12.57 11.26 -0.18
CA ASP A 184 -12.70 12.28 -1.23
C ASP A 184 -12.37 11.72 -2.63
N ALA A 185 -12.04 10.43 -2.75
CA ALA A 185 -11.79 9.77 -4.03
C ALA A 185 -13.02 9.80 -4.96
N PRO A 186 -12.88 9.87 -6.29
CA PRO A 186 -14.01 9.98 -7.23
C PRO A 186 -14.83 8.68 -7.39
N ARG A 187 -14.34 7.57 -6.84
CA ARG A 187 -15.01 6.26 -6.77
C ARG A 187 -14.82 5.67 -5.38
N VAL A 188 -15.52 4.58 -5.08
CA VAL A 188 -15.25 3.84 -3.85
C VAL A 188 -13.83 3.26 -3.96
N VAL A 189 -12.97 3.67 -3.04
CA VAL A 189 -11.61 3.14 -2.85
C VAL A 189 -11.55 2.63 -1.42
N GLY A 190 -11.10 1.40 -1.26
CA GLY A 190 -10.91 0.81 0.05
C GLY A 190 -9.65 1.31 0.75
N ILE A 191 -9.60 1.15 2.06
CA ILE A 191 -8.40 1.39 2.85
C ILE A 191 -7.86 0.11 3.44
N TYR A 192 -6.53 0.05 3.59
CA TYR A 192 -5.83 -1.13 4.10
C TYR A 192 -4.77 -0.73 5.15
N PRO A 193 -5.16 -0.18 6.31
CA PRO A 193 -4.21 0.18 7.37
C PRO A 193 -3.50 -1.03 8.03
N GLU A 194 -2.18 -0.93 8.18
CA GLU A 194 -1.37 -1.76 9.08
C GLU A 194 -1.28 -1.13 10.47
N ILE A 195 -1.59 -1.89 11.52
CA ILE A 195 -1.19 -1.56 12.90
C ILE A 195 0.27 -1.99 13.06
N LYS A 196 1.19 -1.03 12.87
CA LYS A 196 2.64 -1.25 12.85
C LYS A 196 3.20 -1.31 14.27
N ASN A 197 3.96 -2.35 14.59
CA ASN A 197 4.69 -2.49 15.86
C ASN A 197 3.84 -2.15 17.12
N PRO A 198 2.65 -2.75 17.30
CA PRO A 198 1.73 -2.33 18.37
C PRO A 198 2.31 -2.47 19.76
N VAL A 199 3.19 -3.45 19.99
CA VAL A 199 3.91 -3.63 21.26
C VAL A 199 4.78 -2.41 21.58
N LEU A 200 5.59 -1.98 20.61
CA LEU A 200 6.49 -0.83 20.76
C LEU A 200 5.69 0.46 20.97
N MET A 201 4.63 0.66 20.18
CA MET A 201 3.78 1.85 20.32
C MET A 201 3.14 1.92 21.71
N ASN A 202 2.61 0.80 22.21
CA ASN A 202 2.03 0.72 23.56
C ASN A 202 3.05 0.93 24.69
N GLN A 203 4.32 0.58 24.47
CA GLN A 203 5.40 0.84 25.42
C GLN A 203 5.72 2.33 25.53
N HIS A 204 5.82 3.02 24.39
CA HIS A 204 6.38 4.37 24.31
C HIS A 204 5.36 5.50 24.24
N VAL A 205 4.12 5.23 23.82
CA VAL A 205 3.06 6.22 23.72
C VAL A 205 1.93 5.86 24.67
N LYS A 206 1.41 6.87 25.38
CA LYS A 206 0.31 6.69 26.34
C LYS A 206 -0.88 7.52 25.92
N TRP A 207 -2.04 6.89 25.86
CA TRP A 207 -3.30 7.55 25.55
C TRP A 207 -4.16 7.71 26.82
N PRO A 208 -5.00 8.77 26.87
CA PRO A 208 -5.91 8.99 28.00
C PRO A 208 -6.84 7.80 28.24
N GLY A 209 -7.15 7.55 29.52
CA GLY A 209 -8.05 6.46 29.92
C GLY A 209 -7.43 5.07 29.86
N GLY A 210 -6.11 4.95 29.74
CA GLY A 210 -5.43 3.66 29.67
C GLY A 210 -5.59 2.96 28.32
N LYS A 211 -6.02 3.69 27.29
CA LYS A 211 -6.19 3.19 25.94
C LYS A 211 -4.87 2.68 25.37
N ARG A 212 -4.96 1.61 24.61
CA ARG A 212 -3.90 1.06 23.78
C ARG A 212 -3.87 1.72 22.41
N PHE A 213 -2.79 1.49 21.69
CA PHE A 213 -2.61 1.89 20.30
C PHE A 213 -3.75 1.35 19.41
N GLU A 214 -4.12 0.09 19.61
CA GLU A 214 -5.20 -0.59 18.92
C GLU A 214 -6.56 0.11 19.13
N ASP A 215 -6.87 0.51 20.36
CA ASP A 215 -8.08 1.25 20.68
C ASP A 215 -8.13 2.55 19.87
N LYS A 216 -7.00 3.27 19.82
CA LYS A 216 -6.93 4.56 19.13
C LYS A 216 -7.15 4.41 17.62
N VAL A 217 -6.59 3.36 17.01
CA VAL A 217 -6.80 3.06 15.59
C VAL A 217 -8.28 2.75 15.33
N VAL A 218 -8.89 1.83 16.09
CA VAL A 218 -10.29 1.43 15.88
C VAL A 218 -11.27 2.57 16.17
N GLU A 219 -11.03 3.37 17.20
CA GLU A 219 -11.84 4.56 17.48
C GLU A 219 -11.79 5.57 16.32
N THR A 220 -10.61 5.76 15.73
CA THR A 220 -10.44 6.69 14.60
C THR A 220 -11.16 6.18 13.35
N LEU A 221 -11.09 4.88 13.07
CA LEU A 221 -11.84 4.23 12.00
C LEU A 221 -13.36 4.39 12.20
N LYS A 222 -13.87 4.06 13.40
CA LYS A 222 -15.30 4.20 13.75
C LYS A 222 -15.77 5.65 13.67
N LYS A 223 -14.97 6.61 14.15
CA LYS A 223 -15.25 8.05 14.05
C LYS A 223 -15.46 8.48 12.60
N HIS A 224 -14.75 7.86 11.66
CA HIS A 224 -14.89 8.14 10.23
C HIS A 224 -15.87 7.19 9.50
N GLY A 225 -16.64 6.40 10.26
CA GLY A 225 -17.73 5.56 9.76
C GLY A 225 -17.29 4.28 9.08
N TYR A 226 -16.06 3.83 9.30
CA TYR A 226 -15.62 2.50 8.88
C TYR A 226 -16.12 1.43 9.87
N GLY A 227 -16.48 0.27 9.35
CA GLY A 227 -17.06 -0.84 10.09
C GLY A 227 -17.71 -1.85 9.15
N GLY A 228 -18.27 -2.92 9.70
CA GLY A 228 -18.98 -3.94 8.94
C GLY A 228 -18.11 -5.13 8.58
N ALA A 229 -18.67 -6.32 8.73
CA ALA A 229 -18.09 -7.57 8.26
C ALA A 229 -17.80 -7.54 6.75
N TYR A 230 -16.83 -8.34 6.31
CA TYR A 230 -16.43 -8.47 4.90
C TYR A 230 -17.64 -8.69 3.97
N LEU A 231 -17.68 -7.93 2.86
CA LEU A 231 -18.78 -7.93 1.87
C LEU A 231 -20.19 -7.58 2.41
N SER A 232 -20.31 -7.17 3.67
CA SER A 232 -21.57 -6.58 4.16
C SER A 232 -21.87 -5.28 3.43
N LYS A 233 -23.14 -4.86 3.43
CA LYS A 233 -23.55 -3.57 2.84
C LYS A 233 -22.75 -2.38 3.41
N GLN A 234 -22.44 -2.41 4.71
CA GLN A 234 -21.64 -1.36 5.34
C GLN A 234 -20.19 -1.36 4.82
N TRP A 235 -19.59 -2.55 4.69
CA TRP A 235 -18.25 -2.70 4.16
C TRP A 235 -18.17 -2.28 2.69
N LEU A 236 -19.14 -2.67 1.84
CA LEU A 236 -19.16 -2.28 0.42
C LEU A 236 -19.24 -0.76 0.21
N ASN A 237 -19.84 -0.02 1.14
CA ASN A 237 -19.89 1.44 1.10
C ASN A 237 -18.56 2.09 1.50
N LYS A 238 -17.80 1.46 2.40
CA LYS A 238 -16.50 1.94 2.90
C LYS A 238 -15.55 0.76 3.14
N PRO A 239 -14.97 0.19 2.07
CA PRO A 239 -14.18 -1.03 2.20
C PRO A 239 -12.95 -0.79 3.07
N LEU A 240 -12.72 -1.69 4.02
CA LEU A 240 -11.64 -1.63 4.99
C LEU A 240 -11.11 -3.03 5.23
N PHE A 241 -9.79 -3.21 5.16
CA PHE A 241 -9.09 -4.31 5.84
C PHE A 241 -8.14 -3.73 6.90
N ILE A 242 -7.97 -4.42 8.02
CA ILE A 242 -6.95 -4.06 9.01
C ILE A 242 -5.89 -5.16 9.05
N GLN A 243 -4.62 -4.82 8.93
CA GLN A 243 -3.53 -5.80 8.99
C GLN A 243 -2.54 -5.56 10.13
N SER A 244 -1.82 -6.61 10.51
CA SER A 244 -0.72 -6.53 11.45
C SER A 244 0.11 -7.82 11.44
N PHE A 245 1.41 -7.70 11.72
CA PHE A 245 2.28 -8.83 12.04
C PHE A 245 2.16 -9.30 13.51
N ALA A 246 1.28 -8.67 14.31
CA ALA A 246 1.01 -9.03 15.69
C ALA A 246 -0.36 -9.73 15.81
N PRO A 247 -0.42 -11.08 15.81
CA PRO A 247 -1.67 -11.82 16.01
C PRO A 247 -2.47 -11.37 17.23
N SER A 248 -1.82 -11.08 18.35
CA SER A 248 -2.51 -10.61 19.57
C SER A 248 -3.23 -9.27 19.37
N SER A 249 -2.68 -8.37 18.54
CA SER A 249 -3.34 -7.12 18.17
C SER A 249 -4.60 -7.40 17.35
N LEU A 250 -4.53 -8.31 16.38
CA LEU A 250 -5.68 -8.72 15.56
C LEU A 250 -6.77 -9.38 16.39
N VAL A 251 -6.40 -10.30 17.28
CA VAL A 251 -7.31 -10.95 18.22
C VAL A 251 -7.96 -9.90 19.13
N TYR A 252 -7.18 -8.98 19.70
CA TYR A 252 -7.67 -7.91 20.56
C TYR A 252 -8.73 -7.03 19.88
N ILE A 253 -8.44 -6.53 18.66
CA ILE A 253 -9.38 -5.65 17.95
C ILE A 253 -10.64 -6.37 17.45
N SER A 254 -10.67 -7.70 17.44
CA SER A 254 -11.90 -8.48 17.16
C SER A 254 -13.04 -8.15 18.14
N ASN A 255 -12.70 -7.80 19.38
CA ASN A 255 -13.69 -7.38 20.37
C ASN A 255 -14.14 -5.93 20.18
N LEU A 256 -13.43 -5.16 19.35
CA LEU A 256 -13.68 -3.74 19.12
C LEU A 256 -14.38 -3.49 17.79
N THR A 257 -14.15 -4.32 16.76
CA THR A 257 -14.75 -4.15 15.43
C THR A 257 -14.94 -5.48 14.71
N ASP A 258 -15.98 -5.54 13.88
CA ASP A 258 -16.28 -6.62 12.95
C ASP A 258 -15.60 -6.44 11.57
N SER A 259 -14.83 -5.36 11.38
CA SER A 259 -14.09 -5.12 10.13
C SER A 259 -13.10 -6.26 9.86
N PRO A 260 -12.93 -6.67 8.59
CA PRO A 260 -12.08 -7.79 8.27
C PRO A 260 -10.62 -7.49 8.58
N LYS A 261 -9.96 -8.50 9.16
CA LYS A 261 -8.54 -8.44 9.48
C LYS A 261 -7.73 -9.41 8.64
N VAL A 262 -6.46 -9.08 8.43
CA VAL A 262 -5.50 -9.90 7.71
C VAL A 262 -4.23 -10.07 8.54
N LEU A 263 -3.82 -11.32 8.76
CA LEU A 263 -2.57 -11.63 9.45
C LEU A 263 -1.39 -11.48 8.47
N LEU A 264 -0.46 -10.58 8.78
CA LEU A 264 0.78 -10.49 8.01
C LEU A 264 1.76 -11.58 8.44
N ILE A 265 2.44 -12.15 7.45
CA ILE A 265 3.43 -13.21 7.63
C ILE A 265 4.71 -12.77 6.92
N ASP A 266 5.82 -12.74 7.66
CA ASP A 266 7.14 -12.32 7.15
C ASP A 266 7.93 -13.55 6.68
N ASP A 267 9.21 -13.36 6.35
CA ASP A 267 10.15 -14.41 6.02
C ASP A 267 10.13 -15.58 7.02
N VAL A 268 10.49 -16.77 6.54
CA VAL A 268 10.44 -18.01 7.34
C VAL A 268 11.31 -17.98 8.60
N THR A 269 12.28 -17.06 8.66
CA THR A 269 13.17 -16.86 9.80
C THR A 269 12.68 -15.80 10.80
N MET A 270 11.63 -15.05 10.46
CA MET A 270 11.17 -13.91 11.23
C MET A 270 9.99 -14.29 12.13
N PRO A 271 10.06 -14.00 13.43
CA PRO A 271 8.95 -14.23 14.35
C PRO A 271 7.92 -13.09 14.27
N THR A 272 6.74 -13.30 14.89
CA THR A 272 5.69 -12.26 14.94
C THR A 272 6.10 -11.04 15.78
N GLN A 273 5.52 -9.86 15.51
CA GLN A 273 5.87 -8.60 16.20
C GLN A 273 5.52 -8.56 17.71
N ASP A 274 4.69 -9.49 18.17
CA ASP A 274 4.30 -9.66 19.58
C ASP A 274 4.96 -10.86 20.25
N THR A 275 5.98 -11.43 19.61
CA THR A 275 6.86 -12.44 20.18
C THR A 275 7.45 -11.96 21.51
N ASN A 276 7.36 -12.82 22.53
CA ASN A 276 7.77 -12.59 23.93
C ASN A 276 6.80 -11.74 24.79
N GLN A 277 5.60 -11.41 24.31
CA GLN A 277 4.53 -10.99 25.23
C GLN A 277 4.05 -12.20 26.04
N VAL A 278 4.57 -12.35 27.26
CA VAL A 278 3.96 -13.22 28.28
C VAL A 278 2.63 -12.58 28.71
N HIS A 279 1.55 -12.80 27.95
CA HIS A 279 0.21 -12.58 28.49
C HIS A 279 -0.15 -13.79 29.36
N LEU A 280 0.11 -13.62 30.66
CA LEU A 280 -0.41 -14.36 31.82
C LEU A 280 -1.36 -15.52 31.49
N LEU A 281 -0.81 -16.64 31.03
CA LEU A 281 -1.49 -17.95 31.08
C LEU A 281 -1.98 -18.25 32.50
N THR A 282 -1.30 -17.69 33.50
CA THR A 282 -1.51 -17.92 34.93
C THR A 282 -2.85 -17.40 35.47
N LEU A 283 -3.43 -16.32 34.90
CA LEU A 283 -4.70 -15.79 35.41
C LEU A 283 -5.91 -16.54 34.84
N PHE A 284 -5.81 -16.99 33.59
CA PHE A 284 -6.89 -17.73 32.91
C PHE A 284 -7.04 -19.16 33.45
N LEU A 285 -5.92 -19.85 33.69
CA LEU A 285 -5.90 -21.18 34.32
C LEU A 285 -6.42 -21.16 35.77
N PHE A 286 -6.27 -20.04 36.48
CA PHE A 286 -6.74 -19.90 37.87
C PHE A 286 -8.25 -19.63 37.95
N LEU A 287 -8.84 -18.98 36.95
CA LEU A 287 -10.27 -18.65 36.92
C LEU A 287 -11.13 -19.75 36.27
N TYR A 288 -10.57 -20.59 35.40
CA TYR A 288 -11.33 -21.61 34.66
C TYR A 288 -10.60 -22.97 34.57
N PRO A 289 -10.56 -23.77 35.65
CA PRO A 289 -9.83 -25.05 35.70
C PRO A 289 -10.39 -26.14 34.77
N SER A 290 -11.63 -25.99 34.30
CA SER A 290 -12.38 -27.01 33.55
C SER A 290 -12.36 -26.84 32.03
N ALA A 291 -11.70 -25.81 31.49
CA ALA A 291 -11.70 -25.50 30.04
C ALA A 291 -10.69 -26.30 29.19
N ILE A 292 -10.22 -27.46 29.66
CA ILE A 292 -9.08 -28.18 29.05
C ILE A 292 -9.45 -28.95 27.76
N THR A 293 -10.72 -29.07 27.37
CA THR A 293 -11.10 -30.04 26.30
C THR A 293 -11.34 -29.45 24.90
N SER A 294 -11.12 -28.15 24.66
CA SER A 294 -11.10 -27.61 23.28
C SER A 294 -10.38 -26.26 23.20
N SER A 295 -9.05 -26.33 23.13
CA SER A 295 -8.05 -25.32 22.71
C SER A 295 -8.18 -23.87 23.21
N PRO A 296 -7.29 -23.47 24.14
CA PRO A 296 -6.66 -22.16 24.06
C PRO A 296 -5.16 -22.25 24.42
N PHE A 297 -4.31 -22.71 23.47
CA PHE A 297 -2.85 -22.74 23.66
C PHE A 297 -2.08 -21.69 22.81
N PHE A 298 -2.80 -20.77 22.15
CA PHE A 298 -2.24 -19.88 21.13
C PHE A 298 -2.23 -18.38 21.48
N LEU A 299 -2.56 -18.01 22.72
CA LEU A 299 -2.38 -16.63 23.19
C LEU A 299 -0.88 -16.40 23.47
N SER A 300 -0.18 -15.97 22.41
CA SER A 300 1.21 -15.49 22.35
C SER A 300 2.24 -16.32 23.15
N LYS A 301 2.85 -17.29 22.48
CA LYS A 301 4.08 -17.93 22.99
C LYS A 301 5.30 -17.03 22.70
N PRO A 302 6.34 -17.05 23.55
CA PRO A 302 7.63 -16.53 23.15
C PRO A 302 8.10 -17.27 21.89
N ASN A 303 8.41 -16.49 20.84
CA ASN A 303 8.99 -16.93 19.58
C ASN A 303 8.07 -17.79 18.69
N GLN A 304 6.85 -17.29 18.41
CA GLN A 304 5.97 -17.91 17.40
C GLN A 304 6.69 -17.91 16.04
N THR A 305 6.88 -19.12 15.50
CA THR A 305 7.64 -19.33 14.26
C THR A 305 6.75 -19.31 13.04
N TYR A 306 7.34 -19.08 11.86
CA TYR A 306 6.65 -19.22 10.57
C TYR A 306 5.90 -20.56 10.44
N ALA A 307 6.54 -21.67 10.79
CA ALA A 307 5.95 -23.01 10.70
C ALA A 307 4.71 -23.17 11.61
N GLU A 308 4.69 -22.51 12.77
CA GLU A 308 3.54 -22.51 13.66
C GLU A 308 2.39 -21.69 13.07
N ILE A 309 2.65 -20.43 12.69
CA ILE A 309 1.61 -19.49 12.23
C ILE A 309 1.03 -19.83 10.85
N THR A 310 1.72 -20.69 10.10
CA THR A 310 1.25 -21.23 8.82
C THR A 310 0.71 -22.65 8.91
N SER A 311 0.65 -23.27 10.10
CA SER A 311 0.11 -24.62 10.26
C SER A 311 -1.43 -24.67 10.15
N ASP A 312 -2.00 -25.81 9.74
CA ASP A 312 -3.46 -25.97 9.66
C ASP A 312 -4.15 -25.82 11.02
N THR A 313 -3.49 -26.24 12.10
CA THR A 313 -3.97 -26.03 13.47
C THR A 313 -4.07 -24.54 13.78
N TYR A 314 -3.06 -23.76 13.39
CA TYR A 314 -3.10 -22.32 13.60
C TYR A 314 -4.11 -21.62 12.69
N PHE A 315 -4.24 -22.03 11.42
CA PHE A 315 -5.28 -21.52 10.53
C PHE A 315 -6.70 -21.80 11.06
N THR A 316 -6.93 -22.97 11.64
CA THR A 316 -8.20 -23.30 12.31
C THR A 316 -8.50 -22.35 13.46
N TYR A 317 -7.47 -21.92 14.21
CA TYR A 317 -7.61 -20.97 15.31
C TYR A 317 -7.80 -19.52 14.81
N ILE A 318 -6.90 -19.04 13.95
CA ILE A 318 -6.82 -17.62 13.62
C ILE A 318 -7.96 -17.17 12.70
N LYS A 319 -8.56 -18.07 11.90
CA LYS A 319 -9.70 -17.75 11.02
C LYS A 319 -10.95 -17.26 11.76
N GLU A 320 -11.06 -17.53 13.07
CA GLU A 320 -12.12 -16.96 13.91
C GLU A 320 -11.96 -15.43 14.08
N TYR A 321 -10.76 -14.91 13.77
CA TYR A 321 -10.42 -13.51 13.91
C TYR A 321 -10.04 -12.86 12.57
N VAL A 322 -9.45 -13.56 11.62
CA VAL A 322 -8.99 -12.98 10.35
C VAL A 322 -9.75 -13.57 9.17
N VAL A 323 -9.90 -12.79 8.10
CA VAL A 323 -10.49 -13.26 6.83
C VAL A 323 -9.43 -13.66 5.81
N GLY A 324 -8.15 -13.43 6.14
CA GLY A 324 -7.05 -13.76 5.25
C GLY A 324 -5.67 -13.61 5.88
N ILE A 325 -4.66 -13.94 5.11
CA ILE A 325 -3.25 -13.77 5.39
C ILE A 325 -2.59 -12.90 4.31
N GLY A 326 -1.59 -12.13 4.70
CA GLY A 326 -0.74 -11.37 3.78
C GLY A 326 0.71 -11.81 3.96
N PRO A 327 1.17 -12.85 3.26
CA PRO A 327 2.54 -13.33 3.36
C PRO A 327 3.50 -12.58 2.43
N TRP A 328 4.79 -12.56 2.77
CA TRP A 328 5.83 -12.18 1.80
C TRP A 328 5.83 -13.17 0.63
N LYS A 329 5.84 -12.69 -0.62
CA LYS A 329 5.63 -13.50 -1.83
C LYS A 329 6.64 -14.65 -1.93
N ASP A 330 7.90 -14.42 -1.57
CA ASP A 330 8.95 -15.45 -1.65
C ASP A 330 8.77 -16.55 -0.56
N THR A 331 7.90 -16.38 0.43
CA THR A 331 7.53 -17.49 1.34
C THR A 331 6.49 -18.44 0.71
N ILE A 332 5.69 -17.95 -0.24
CA ILE A 332 4.78 -18.79 -1.03
C ILE A 332 5.56 -19.49 -2.12
N VAL A 333 6.39 -18.75 -2.87
CA VAL A 333 7.23 -19.28 -3.96
C VAL A 333 8.69 -18.97 -3.64
N PRO A 334 9.39 -19.89 -2.95
CA PRO A 334 10.78 -19.69 -2.55
C PRO A 334 11.70 -19.46 -3.74
N VAL A 335 12.80 -18.76 -3.51
CA VAL A 335 13.78 -18.44 -4.56
C VAL A 335 15.20 -18.86 -4.18
N THR A 336 15.99 -19.21 -5.20
CA THR A 336 17.44 -19.38 -5.09
C THR A 336 18.12 -18.62 -6.23
N ASN A 337 19.08 -17.74 -5.91
CA ASN A 337 19.75 -16.90 -6.92
C ASN A 337 18.77 -16.14 -7.84
N ASN A 338 17.65 -15.65 -7.28
CA ASN A 338 16.55 -14.98 -8.00
C ASN A 338 15.80 -15.86 -9.04
N TYR A 339 15.96 -17.18 -8.98
CA TYR A 339 15.13 -18.15 -9.69
C TYR A 339 14.10 -18.76 -8.74
N MET A 340 12.86 -18.83 -9.19
CA MET A 340 11.77 -19.47 -8.46
C MET A 340 11.99 -20.97 -8.31
N LEU A 341 11.70 -21.48 -7.12
CA LEU A 341 11.62 -22.89 -6.78
C LEU A 341 10.17 -23.37 -6.87
N THR A 342 9.93 -24.63 -6.48
CA THR A 342 8.58 -25.19 -6.38
C THR A 342 7.75 -24.38 -5.38
N PRO A 343 6.55 -23.89 -5.76
CA PRO A 343 5.62 -23.27 -4.83
C PRO A 343 5.28 -24.15 -3.65
N THR A 344 5.11 -23.54 -2.49
CA THR A 344 4.56 -24.20 -1.30
C THR A 344 3.06 -24.46 -1.49
N ASP A 345 2.46 -25.25 -0.60
CA ASP A 345 1.01 -25.44 -0.55
C ASP A 345 0.27 -24.38 0.28
N LEU A 346 0.96 -23.29 0.67
CA LEU A 346 0.44 -22.30 1.62
C LEU A 346 -0.88 -21.67 1.16
N VAL A 347 -0.97 -21.26 -0.10
CA VAL A 347 -2.20 -20.66 -0.65
C VAL A 347 -3.35 -21.65 -0.63
N LYS A 348 -3.10 -22.88 -1.10
CA LYS A 348 -4.08 -23.96 -1.12
C LYS A 348 -4.60 -24.28 0.29
N ARG A 349 -3.71 -24.35 1.28
CA ARG A 349 -4.09 -24.60 2.67
C ARG A 349 -4.86 -23.42 3.26
N ALA A 350 -4.45 -22.18 3.02
CA ALA A 350 -5.18 -21.00 3.46
C ALA A 350 -6.62 -20.99 2.90
N HIS A 351 -6.79 -21.24 1.60
CA HIS A 351 -8.12 -21.34 0.97
C HIS A 351 -8.95 -22.49 1.53
N ALA A 352 -8.35 -23.64 1.84
CA ALA A 352 -9.06 -24.75 2.50
C ALA A 352 -9.62 -24.39 3.88
N HIS A 353 -9.09 -23.33 4.51
CA HIS A 353 -9.59 -22.75 5.76
C HIS A 353 -10.46 -21.49 5.55
N ASN A 354 -10.85 -21.18 4.31
CA ASN A 354 -11.59 -19.97 3.91
C ASN A 354 -10.83 -18.66 4.22
N LEU A 355 -9.51 -18.68 4.15
CA LEU A 355 -8.66 -17.50 4.30
C LEU A 355 -8.22 -16.99 2.93
N GLN A 356 -8.45 -15.70 2.67
CA GLN A 356 -7.87 -15.01 1.51
C GLN A 356 -6.35 -14.90 1.63
N VAL A 357 -5.66 -14.75 0.50
CA VAL A 357 -4.21 -14.59 0.43
C VAL A 357 -3.85 -13.34 -0.36
N HIS A 358 -3.27 -12.34 0.31
CA HIS A 358 -2.87 -11.05 -0.28
C HIS A 358 -1.35 -10.83 -0.16
N PRO A 359 -0.50 -11.41 -1.01
CA PRO A 359 0.94 -11.33 -0.82
C PRO A 359 1.54 -9.96 -1.11
N TYR A 360 2.68 -9.70 -0.48
CA TYR A 360 3.49 -8.50 -0.70
C TYR A 360 4.95 -8.88 -1.03
N THR A 361 5.74 -8.08 -1.75
CA THR A 361 5.38 -6.89 -2.52
C THR A 361 5.84 -7.07 -3.96
N TYR A 362 4.96 -6.77 -4.91
CA TYR A 362 5.24 -6.80 -6.33
C TYR A 362 5.82 -5.47 -6.80
N ARG A 363 6.97 -5.53 -7.48
CA ARG A 363 7.78 -4.37 -7.87
C ARG A 363 8.32 -4.60 -9.27
N ASN A 364 8.10 -3.63 -10.17
CA ASN A 364 8.40 -3.79 -11.59
C ASN A 364 9.89 -3.68 -11.90
N GLU A 365 10.71 -3.18 -10.98
CA GLU A 365 12.12 -3.01 -11.24
C GLU A 365 12.85 -4.35 -11.28
N ASN A 366 13.77 -4.49 -12.24
CA ASN A 366 14.49 -5.73 -12.55
C ASN A 366 15.15 -6.44 -11.35
N GLN A 367 15.54 -5.70 -10.32
CA GLN A 367 16.16 -6.28 -9.12
C GLN A 367 15.18 -6.98 -8.19
N PHE A 368 13.87 -6.74 -8.35
CA PHE A 368 12.80 -7.34 -7.55
C PHE A 368 11.95 -8.36 -8.33
N LEU A 369 12.05 -8.34 -9.66
CA LEU A 369 11.45 -9.36 -10.53
C LEU A 369 12.34 -10.60 -10.60
N HIS A 370 11.74 -11.77 -10.38
CA HIS A 370 12.46 -13.03 -10.55
C HIS A 370 12.78 -13.30 -12.02
N PHE A 371 13.93 -13.93 -12.28
CA PHE A 371 14.43 -14.14 -13.65
C PHE A 371 13.50 -14.99 -14.52
N ASN A 372 12.66 -15.83 -13.88
CA ASN A 372 11.63 -16.61 -14.55
C ASN A 372 10.64 -15.76 -15.36
N PHE A 373 10.45 -14.49 -15.00
CA PHE A 373 9.53 -13.58 -15.69
C PHE A 373 10.19 -12.76 -16.79
N SER A 374 11.48 -12.96 -17.09
CA SER A 374 12.18 -12.27 -18.20
C SER A 374 12.06 -10.74 -18.15
N GLN A 375 12.07 -10.16 -16.94
CA GLN A 375 11.88 -8.72 -16.69
C GLN A 375 10.49 -8.18 -17.10
N ASP A 376 9.50 -9.05 -17.24
CA ASP A 376 8.12 -8.67 -17.55
C ASP A 376 7.23 -8.78 -16.29
N PRO A 377 6.77 -7.65 -15.72
CA PRO A 377 5.86 -7.69 -14.57
C PRO A 377 4.49 -8.29 -14.89
N TYR A 378 4.05 -8.31 -16.16
CA TYR A 378 2.76 -8.90 -16.52
C TYR A 378 2.81 -10.42 -16.47
N MET A 379 3.96 -11.01 -16.80
CA MET A 379 4.19 -12.45 -16.59
C MET A 379 4.18 -12.82 -15.10
N GLU A 380 4.71 -11.94 -14.24
CA GLU A 380 4.60 -12.11 -12.79
C GLU A 380 3.12 -12.05 -12.36
N TYR A 381 2.38 -11.01 -12.76
CA TYR A 381 0.96 -10.91 -12.40
C TYR A 381 0.13 -12.09 -12.90
N GLU A 382 0.35 -12.56 -14.13
CA GLU A 382 -0.33 -13.73 -14.68
C GLU A 382 -0.06 -14.98 -13.86
N TYR A 383 1.20 -15.24 -13.52
CA TYR A 383 1.58 -16.37 -12.69
C TYR A 383 0.90 -16.33 -11.32
N TRP A 384 0.95 -15.19 -10.63
CA TRP A 384 0.38 -15.09 -9.27
C TRP A 384 -1.15 -15.13 -9.26
N ILE A 385 -1.81 -14.52 -10.25
CA ILE A 385 -3.28 -14.47 -10.33
C ILE A 385 -3.86 -15.77 -10.87
N LYS A 386 -3.26 -16.39 -11.88
CA LYS A 386 -3.82 -17.57 -12.57
C LYS A 386 -3.25 -18.89 -12.09
N GLU A 387 -1.94 -18.97 -11.85
CA GLU A 387 -1.27 -20.23 -11.49
C GLU A 387 -1.26 -20.45 -9.97
N ILE A 388 -0.89 -19.42 -9.20
CA ILE A 388 -0.91 -19.49 -7.73
C ILE A 388 -2.34 -19.26 -7.18
N GLY A 389 -3.10 -18.38 -7.82
CA GLY A 389 -4.50 -18.12 -7.47
C GLY A 389 -4.69 -17.19 -6.26
N VAL A 390 -3.85 -16.17 -6.10
CA VAL A 390 -3.96 -15.23 -4.96
C VAL A 390 -5.16 -14.30 -5.09
N ASP A 391 -5.69 -13.83 -3.96
CA ASP A 391 -6.91 -13.00 -3.88
C ASP A 391 -6.63 -11.48 -3.91
N GLY A 392 -5.36 -11.09 -3.85
CA GLY A 392 -4.94 -9.69 -3.89
C GLY A 392 -3.43 -9.57 -3.96
N LEU A 393 -2.95 -8.42 -4.41
CA LEU A 393 -1.52 -8.15 -4.61
C LEU A 393 -1.19 -6.76 -4.06
N PHE A 394 -0.26 -6.70 -3.12
CA PHE A 394 0.37 -5.44 -2.70
C PHE A 394 1.47 -5.07 -3.69
N THR A 395 1.32 -3.96 -4.39
CA THR A 395 2.31 -3.50 -5.38
C THR A 395 2.69 -2.04 -5.18
N ASP A 396 3.96 -1.74 -5.48
CA ASP A 396 4.47 -0.37 -5.54
C ASP A 396 4.06 0.34 -6.85
N PHE A 397 3.49 -0.40 -7.83
CA PHE A 397 3.13 0.06 -9.19
C PHE A 397 1.69 -0.29 -9.53
N THR A 398 0.73 0.46 -8.97
CA THR A 398 -0.69 0.10 -9.12
C THR A 398 -1.20 0.21 -10.55
N GLY A 399 -0.66 1.13 -11.33
CA GLY A 399 -1.03 1.31 -12.74
C GLY A 399 -0.67 0.11 -13.62
N SER A 400 0.46 -0.57 -13.37
CA SER A 400 0.83 -1.75 -14.16
C SER A 400 -0.09 -2.93 -13.86
N LEU A 401 -0.40 -3.17 -12.58
CA LEU A 401 -1.35 -4.22 -12.19
C LEU A 401 -2.77 -3.91 -12.71
N HIS A 402 -3.21 -2.65 -12.63
CA HIS A 402 -4.50 -2.24 -13.19
C HIS A 402 -4.57 -2.49 -14.69
N ASN A 403 -3.55 -2.07 -15.45
CA ASN A 403 -3.49 -2.31 -16.90
C ASN A 403 -3.51 -3.81 -17.25
N TYR A 404 -2.78 -4.64 -16.50
CA TYR A 404 -2.85 -6.09 -16.66
C TYR A 404 -4.27 -6.62 -16.41
N GLN A 405 -4.93 -6.17 -15.34
CA GLN A 405 -6.29 -6.61 -15.00
C GLN A 405 -7.33 -6.17 -16.04
N GLU A 406 -7.22 -4.97 -16.59
CA GLU A 406 -8.08 -4.52 -17.69
C GLU A 406 -7.85 -5.35 -18.96
N TRP A 407 -6.58 -5.65 -19.28
CA TRP A 407 -6.23 -6.47 -20.44
C TRP A 407 -6.66 -7.94 -20.30
N ALA A 408 -6.49 -8.52 -19.11
CA ALA A 408 -6.80 -9.92 -18.82
C ALA A 408 -8.29 -10.17 -18.54
N SER A 409 -9.10 -9.11 -18.40
CA SER A 409 -10.54 -9.25 -18.18
C SER A 409 -11.23 -9.88 -19.38
N PRO A 410 -12.14 -10.86 -19.19
CA PRO A 410 -12.90 -11.43 -20.30
C PRO A 410 -13.63 -10.32 -21.06
N LEU A 411 -13.56 -10.33 -22.39
CA LEU A 411 -14.37 -9.43 -23.22
C LEU A 411 -15.85 -9.63 -22.85
N PRO A 412 -16.64 -8.56 -22.67
CA PRO A 412 -18.08 -8.69 -22.48
C PRO A 412 -18.67 -9.52 -23.61
N ASP A 413 -19.55 -10.48 -23.29
CA ASP A 413 -20.20 -11.35 -24.28
C ASP A 413 -20.66 -10.53 -25.51
N THR A 414 -19.96 -10.73 -26.63
CA THR A 414 -20.12 -9.92 -27.85
C THR A 414 -21.32 -10.33 -28.68
N SER A 415 -22.30 -11.01 -28.08
CA SER A 415 -23.54 -11.39 -28.75
C SER A 415 -24.41 -10.19 -29.18
N SER A 416 -24.03 -8.92 -28.90
CA SER A 416 -24.69 -7.75 -29.52
C SER A 416 -23.94 -6.40 -29.55
N LYS A 417 -22.61 -6.29 -29.44
CA LYS A 417 -21.95 -4.96 -29.35
C LYS A 417 -20.79 -4.71 -30.33
N SER A 418 -20.89 -3.58 -31.04
CA SER A 418 -20.19 -3.26 -32.29
C SER A 418 -18.67 -3.12 -32.15
N THR A 419 -17.96 -3.47 -33.22
CA THR A 419 -16.51 -3.28 -33.46
C THR A 419 -15.96 -1.93 -32.98
N ARG A 420 -16.78 -0.86 -32.91
CA ARG A 420 -16.39 0.43 -32.35
C ARG A 420 -16.03 0.41 -30.87
N GLN A 421 -16.70 -0.41 -30.05
CA GLN A 421 -16.38 -0.53 -28.63
C GLN A 421 -15.06 -1.26 -28.40
N LEU A 422 -14.81 -2.31 -29.18
CA LEU A 422 -13.53 -3.00 -29.19
C LEU A 422 -12.40 -2.08 -29.65
N LEU A 423 -12.60 -1.32 -30.74
CA LEU A 423 -11.64 -0.33 -31.21
C LEU A 423 -11.42 0.81 -30.20
N SER A 424 -12.46 1.27 -29.50
CA SER A 424 -12.28 2.27 -28.44
C SER A 424 -11.51 1.74 -27.24
N HIS A 425 -11.71 0.47 -26.89
CA HIS A 425 -11.00 -0.19 -25.80
C HIS A 425 -9.52 -0.43 -26.17
N ILE A 426 -9.24 -0.93 -27.37
CA ILE A 426 -7.87 -1.05 -27.90
C ILE A 426 -7.22 0.33 -27.95
N ALA A 427 -7.92 1.36 -28.45
CA ALA A 427 -7.40 2.72 -28.51
C ALA A 427 -7.11 3.29 -27.12
N SER A 428 -7.91 3.00 -26.09
CA SER A 428 -7.62 3.41 -24.71
C SER A 428 -6.40 2.71 -24.12
N LEU A 429 -6.20 1.43 -24.43
CA LEU A 429 -5.03 0.65 -23.98
C LEU A 429 -3.72 1.11 -24.64
N VAL A 430 -3.77 1.56 -25.91
CA VAL A 430 -2.58 2.00 -26.66
C VAL A 430 -2.27 3.49 -26.44
N ARG A 431 -3.25 4.29 -26.00
CA ARG A 431 -3.10 5.75 -25.83
C ARG A 431 -1.91 6.20 -24.96
N PRO A 432 -1.57 5.53 -23.84
CA PRO A 432 -0.40 5.88 -23.04
C PRO A 432 0.92 5.71 -23.81
N TYR A 433 0.99 4.75 -24.72
CA TYR A 433 2.18 4.42 -25.51
C TYR A 433 2.37 5.33 -26.74
N ALA A 434 1.35 6.06 -27.16
CA ALA A 434 1.42 6.97 -28.31
C ALA A 434 2.01 8.36 -27.99
N LYS A 435 2.30 8.64 -26.71
CA LYS A 435 2.89 9.91 -26.23
C LYS A 435 4.33 9.76 -25.72
N ALA A 436 4.94 8.58 -25.85
CA ALA A 436 6.34 8.31 -25.53
C ALA A 436 7.27 8.66 -26.70
#